data_AF-A0A0B7AEY4-F1
#
_entry.id   AF-A0A0B7AEY4-F1
#
_cell.length_a   1.000
_cell.length_b   1.000
_cell.length_c   1.000
_cell.angle_alpha   90.00
_cell.angle_beta   90.00
_cell.angle_gamma   90.00
#
_symmetry.space_group_name_H-M   'P 1'
#
loop_
_entity.id
_entity.type
_entity.pdbx_description
1 polymer ?
#
loop_
_entity_poly.entity_id
_entity_poly.type
_entity_poly.pdbx_seq_one_letter_code
_entity_poly.pdbx_strand_id
1 'polypeptide(L)'
;DIKEQETSENLSRKVENQNEKSHDHVKITFEEGQLSYLGADVDHLPKEIIKNYSKITSQLDLSFNKLRSLSGVEHFTLLKELVLDNNELSDNISFPPLTDLHTLTLNKNMFSDLHGLLEKLIQNYPNLTYLSLLGNKACPNELSASDKDDEDYQRYRYYVLYKLPGLKFLDSTPVTAKEVGEAKRVGPYMLVVRPKEHEPEQVTADVPTESPTTDRYNPLPSSSSPDYSNHQGTYGDKKYMYFGHHSQGNRFIRNNDL
;
A
#
# COMPACT_ATOMS: atom_id res chain seq x y z
N ASP A 1 21.69 35.38 6.84
CA ASP A 1 22.60 34.27 6.45
C ASP A 1 23.55 33.87 7.58
N ILE A 2 24.59 34.64 7.95
CA ILE A 2 25.53 34.21 9.01
C ILE A 2 24.89 34.18 10.42
N LYS A 3 24.01 35.14 10.74
CA LYS A 3 23.34 35.22 12.06
C LYS A 3 22.30 34.13 12.32
N GLU A 4 21.74 33.52 11.28
CA GLU A 4 20.75 32.43 11.39
C GLU A 4 21.42 31.06 11.56
N GLN A 5 22.60 30.87 10.98
CA GLN A 5 23.42 29.68 11.19
C GLN A 5 23.99 29.63 12.63
N GLU A 6 24.49 30.76 13.13
CA GLU A 6 25.00 30.84 14.52
C GLU A 6 23.91 30.63 15.57
N THR A 7 22.66 31.05 15.30
CA THR A 7 21.54 30.80 16.23
C THR A 7 21.08 29.35 16.19
N SER A 8 21.12 28.70 15.02
CA SER A 8 20.78 27.28 14.87
C SER A 8 21.79 26.38 15.57
N GLU A 9 23.10 26.62 15.40
CA GLU A 9 24.15 25.85 16.08
C GLU A 9 24.11 26.01 17.61
N ASN A 10 23.87 27.23 18.10
CA ASN A 10 23.78 27.49 19.53
C ASN A 10 22.52 26.89 20.17
N LEU A 11 21.44 26.72 19.38
CA LEU A 11 20.25 26.02 19.85
C LEU A 11 20.50 24.51 19.90
N SER A 12 21.12 23.91 18.88
CA SER A 12 21.51 22.49 18.86
C SER A 12 22.35 22.09 20.07
N ARG A 13 23.42 22.85 20.37
CA ARG A 13 24.32 22.60 21.52
C ARG A 13 23.63 22.74 22.87
N LYS A 14 22.55 23.51 22.96
CA LYS A 14 21.80 23.72 24.21
C LYS A 14 20.81 22.58 24.49
N VAL A 15 20.28 21.93 23.45
CA VAL A 15 19.36 20.80 23.62
C VAL A 15 20.10 19.50 23.93
N GLU A 16 21.30 19.30 23.38
CA GLU A 16 22.17 18.15 23.71
C GLU A 16 22.48 18.04 25.22
N ASN A 17 22.67 19.18 25.90
CA ASN A 17 23.12 19.21 27.30
C ASN A 17 22.02 19.03 28.37
N GLN A 18 20.74 18.88 28.00
CA GLN A 18 19.64 18.78 28.98
C GLN A 18 19.12 17.36 29.24
N ASN A 19 19.58 16.34 28.50
CA ASN A 19 18.98 15.00 28.54
C ASN A 19 19.67 13.95 29.44
N GLU A 20 20.64 14.35 30.26
CA GLU A 20 21.28 13.45 31.22
C GLU A 20 20.56 13.45 32.58
N LYS A 21 19.47 12.67 32.72
CA LYS A 21 19.07 12.07 34.02
C LYS A 21 17.94 11.02 33.94
N SER A 22 18.35 9.78 34.17
CA SER A 22 17.64 8.59 34.71
C SER A 22 16.47 7.89 33.97
N HIS A 23 16.72 6.58 33.75
CA HIS A 23 15.85 5.41 33.47
C HIS A 23 15.55 5.13 31.99
N ASP A 24 16.14 4.03 31.48
CA ASP A 24 16.07 3.50 30.10
C ASP A 24 15.93 4.57 29.03
N HIS A 25 17.04 5.30 28.83
CA HIS A 25 17.06 6.47 27.96
C HIS A 25 16.77 6.09 26.51
N VAL A 26 15.51 6.28 26.11
CA VAL A 26 15.14 6.58 24.74
C VAL A 26 16.05 7.72 24.27
N LYS A 27 17.04 7.38 23.45
CA LYS A 27 18.08 8.31 23.03
C LYS A 27 17.53 9.14 21.87
N ILE A 28 17.03 10.33 22.18
CA ILE A 28 16.82 11.36 21.18
C ILE A 28 18.20 11.81 20.69
N THR A 29 18.45 11.74 19.39
CA THR A 29 19.67 12.28 18.77
C THR A 29 19.29 13.36 17.77
N PHE A 30 20.05 14.46 17.76
CA PHE A 30 19.86 15.53 16.80
C PHE A 30 21.21 16.01 16.28
N GLU A 31 21.49 15.77 15.00
CA GLU A 31 22.75 16.15 14.36
C GLU A 31 22.45 16.74 12.97
N GLU A 32 22.97 17.92 12.66
CA GLU A 32 22.87 18.56 11.33
C GLU A 32 21.44 18.65 10.73
N GLY A 33 20.41 18.79 11.57
CA GLY A 33 19.01 18.83 11.12
C GLY A 33 18.34 17.46 10.99
N GLN A 34 19.06 16.38 11.29
CA GLN A 34 18.53 15.04 11.42
C GLN A 34 18.13 14.78 12.88
N LEU A 35 16.84 14.51 13.10
CA LEU A 35 16.28 14.12 14.39
C LEU A 35 15.93 12.63 14.35
N SER A 36 16.45 11.86 15.30
CA SER A 36 16.05 10.47 15.49
C SER A 36 15.45 10.28 16.88
N TYR A 37 14.27 9.66 16.90
CA TYR A 37 13.55 9.29 18.11
C TYR A 37 13.07 7.85 18.00
N LEU A 38 13.97 6.92 18.34
CA LEU A 38 13.82 5.50 18.04
C LEU A 38 13.50 4.69 19.30
N GLY A 39 12.75 3.60 19.15
CA GLY A 39 12.64 2.58 20.20
C GLY A 39 11.93 3.05 21.47
N ALA A 40 11.12 4.10 21.38
CA ALA A 40 10.48 4.75 22.53
C ALA A 40 9.15 4.12 22.91
N ASP A 41 8.66 3.18 22.10
CA ASP A 41 7.33 2.56 22.24
C ASP A 41 6.17 3.58 22.26
N VAL A 42 6.38 4.77 21.69
CA VAL A 42 5.35 5.82 21.65
C VAL A 42 4.32 5.57 20.54
N ASP A 43 3.08 5.95 20.81
CA ASP A 43 1.97 5.92 19.84
C ASP A 43 1.69 7.29 19.20
N HIS A 44 2.24 8.37 19.79
CA HIS A 44 2.21 9.73 19.27
C HIS A 44 3.51 10.49 19.59
N LEU A 45 3.81 11.53 18.81
CA LEU A 45 5.02 12.32 18.99
C LEU A 45 4.90 13.23 20.24
N PRO A 46 5.86 13.18 21.19
CA PRO A 46 5.84 14.04 22.37
C PRO A 46 5.87 15.54 22.03
N LYS A 47 5.07 16.33 22.74
CA LYS A 47 4.96 17.79 22.54
C LYS A 47 6.29 18.54 22.69
N GLU A 48 7.15 18.08 23.59
CA GLU A 48 8.47 18.70 23.80
C GLU A 48 9.39 18.53 22.58
N ILE A 49 9.32 17.37 21.91
CA ILE A 49 10.09 17.12 20.68
C ILE A 49 9.62 18.06 19.57
N ILE A 50 8.30 18.16 19.39
CA ILE A 50 7.70 19.07 18.42
C ILE A 50 8.18 20.50 18.69
N LYS A 51 8.03 20.97 19.93
CA LYS A 51 8.37 22.34 20.32
C LYS A 51 9.85 22.67 20.09
N ASN A 52 10.75 21.75 20.40
CA ASN A 52 12.18 22.01 20.39
C ASN A 52 12.81 21.84 19.00
N TYR A 53 12.27 20.96 18.16
CA TYR A 53 12.95 20.54 16.93
C TYR A 53 12.17 20.79 15.63
N SER A 54 10.86 21.07 15.67
CA SER A 54 10.06 21.09 14.43
C SER A 54 10.47 22.18 13.42
N LYS A 55 11.14 23.23 13.87
CA LYS A 55 11.58 24.35 13.01
C LYS A 55 13.01 24.22 12.48
N ILE A 56 13.75 23.21 12.93
CA ILE A 56 15.16 23.01 12.59
C ILE A 56 15.44 21.62 11.98
N THR A 57 14.43 20.75 11.95
CA THR A 57 14.57 19.37 11.46
C THR A 57 14.23 19.27 9.98
N SER A 58 15.16 18.73 9.20
CA SER A 58 15.01 18.42 7.77
C SER A 58 14.86 16.92 7.52
N GLN A 59 15.36 16.07 8.42
CA GLN A 59 15.23 14.62 8.35
C GLN A 59 14.71 14.10 9.70
N LEU A 60 13.64 13.31 9.68
CA LEU A 60 12.99 12.81 10.88
C LEU A 60 12.89 11.29 10.82
N ASP A 61 13.54 10.63 11.77
CA ASP A 61 13.45 9.19 11.96
C ASP A 61 12.68 8.86 13.23
N LEU A 62 11.52 8.22 13.04
CA LEU A 62 10.63 7.75 14.10
C LEU A 62 10.49 6.22 14.07
N SER A 63 11.49 5.52 13.54
CA SER A 63 11.45 4.07 13.40
C SER A 63 11.43 3.34 14.74
N PHE A 64 10.92 2.11 14.73
CA PHE A 64 10.84 1.24 15.92
C PHE A 64 10.01 1.85 17.06
N ASN A 65 8.88 2.44 16.74
CA ASN A 65 7.89 2.92 17.71
C ASN A 65 6.55 2.18 17.52
N LYS A 66 5.49 2.66 18.15
CA LYS A 66 4.12 2.12 18.03
C LYS A 66 3.18 3.14 17.43
N LEU A 67 3.68 4.00 16.55
CA LEU A 67 2.90 5.11 16.00
C LEU A 67 1.70 4.59 15.23
N ARG A 68 0.52 5.11 15.59
CA ARG A 68 -0.75 4.87 14.88
C ARG A 68 -1.27 6.13 14.20
N SER A 69 -0.64 7.27 14.46
CA SER A 69 -0.98 8.59 13.96
C SER A 69 0.28 9.38 13.65
N LEU A 70 0.20 10.30 12.69
CA LEU A 70 1.25 11.27 12.36
C LEU A 70 0.94 12.66 12.92
N SER A 71 0.04 12.75 13.91
CA SER A 71 -0.26 14.03 14.57
C SER A 71 1.00 14.61 15.22
N GLY A 72 1.21 15.90 14.96
CA GLY A 72 2.40 16.65 15.37
C GLY A 72 3.47 16.74 14.28
N VAL A 73 3.49 15.83 13.30
CA VAL A 73 4.46 15.86 12.19
C VAL A 73 4.19 17.04 11.25
N GLU A 74 2.95 17.54 11.18
CA GLU A 74 2.57 18.75 10.43
C GLU A 74 3.36 20.01 10.85
N HIS A 75 3.96 20.03 12.05
CA HIS A 75 4.74 21.16 12.52
C HIS A 75 6.16 21.22 11.97
N PHE A 76 6.65 20.12 11.37
CA PHE A 76 7.98 19.95 10.78
C PHE A 76 8.04 20.54 9.38
N THR A 77 7.98 21.87 9.30
CA THR A 77 7.79 22.59 8.03
C THR A 77 8.99 22.55 7.07
N LEU A 78 10.17 22.09 7.53
CA LEU A 78 11.38 21.97 6.71
C LEU A 78 11.68 20.51 6.32
N LEU A 79 10.76 19.59 6.60
CA LEU A 79 11.00 18.16 6.47
C LEU A 79 11.11 17.73 5.01
N LYS A 80 12.22 17.06 4.69
CA LYS A 80 12.54 16.51 3.37
C LYS A 80 12.57 14.98 3.38
N GLU A 81 12.91 14.39 4.53
CA GLU A 81 13.01 12.95 4.69
C GLU A 81 12.28 12.49 5.95
N LEU A 82 11.41 11.49 5.81
CA LEU A 82 10.62 10.94 6.89
C LEU A 82 10.74 9.41 6.89
N VAL A 83 11.29 8.88 7.97
CA VAL A 83 11.49 7.44 8.18
C VAL A 83 10.54 6.97 9.28
N LEU A 84 9.65 6.04 8.94
CA LEU A 84 8.57 5.54 9.80
C LEU A 84 8.58 4.00 9.90
N ASP A 85 9.75 3.39 9.76
CA ASP A 85 9.88 1.95 9.67
C ASP A 85 9.54 1.27 11.00
N ASN A 86 8.93 0.08 10.96
CA ASN A 86 8.54 -0.69 12.16
C ASN A 86 7.65 0.15 13.11
N ASN A 87 6.48 0.55 12.61
CA ASN A 87 5.42 1.20 13.39
C ASN A 87 4.09 0.46 13.18
N GLU A 88 3.00 0.98 13.78
CA GLU A 88 1.66 0.40 13.69
C GLU A 88 0.72 1.23 12.78
N LEU A 89 1.27 1.89 11.75
CA LEU A 89 0.49 2.69 10.82
C LEU A 89 -0.36 1.78 9.92
N SER A 90 -1.61 2.17 9.69
CA SER A 90 -2.58 1.39 8.91
C SER A 90 -3.35 2.26 7.93
N ASP A 91 -4.24 1.66 7.15
CA ASP A 91 -5.00 2.33 6.09
C ASP A 91 -5.83 3.52 6.58
N ASN A 92 -6.14 3.62 7.88
CA ASN A 92 -6.87 4.72 8.51
C ASN A 92 -6.02 5.98 8.76
N ILE A 93 -4.72 5.95 8.46
CA ILE A 93 -3.82 7.07 8.73
C ILE A 93 -4.25 8.34 7.97
N SER A 94 -4.07 9.48 8.62
CA SER A 94 -4.12 10.80 7.99
C SER A 94 -2.71 11.32 7.82
N PHE A 95 -2.26 11.48 6.58
CA PHE A 95 -0.95 12.07 6.29
C PHE A 95 -1.05 13.60 6.38
N PRO A 96 -0.12 14.28 7.09
CA PRO A 96 -0.05 15.73 7.05
C PRO A 96 0.48 16.20 5.70
N PRO A 97 0.09 17.39 5.22
CA PRO A 97 0.63 17.95 3.98
C PRO A 97 2.08 18.39 4.19
N LEU A 98 3.01 17.75 3.48
CA LEU A 98 4.44 18.07 3.50
C LEU A 98 4.94 18.23 2.06
N THR A 99 4.79 19.44 1.51
CA THR A 99 5.05 19.69 0.09
C THR A 99 6.50 19.50 -0.31
N ASP A 100 7.43 19.69 0.63
CA ASP A 100 8.88 19.57 0.39
C ASP A 100 9.44 18.19 0.77
N LEU A 101 8.57 17.21 1.07
CA LEU A 101 9.00 15.84 1.36
C LEU A 101 9.40 15.11 0.07
N HIS A 102 10.63 14.61 0.03
CA HIS A 102 11.20 13.90 -1.12
C HIS A 102 11.43 12.42 -0.83
N THR A 103 11.61 12.03 0.43
CA THR A 103 11.91 10.67 0.87
C THR A 103 10.94 10.23 1.95
N LEU A 104 10.26 9.11 1.73
CA LEU A 104 9.36 8.49 2.69
C LEU A 104 9.65 6.99 2.78
N THR A 105 9.86 6.47 3.99
CA THR A 105 9.91 5.04 4.24
C THR A 105 8.82 4.65 5.24
N LEU A 106 8.05 3.62 4.90
CA LEU A 106 6.95 3.09 5.70
C LEU A 106 7.12 1.59 5.90
N ASN A 107 8.36 1.09 5.94
CA ASN A 107 8.60 -0.35 5.94
C ASN A 107 8.01 -1.00 7.20
N LYS A 108 7.53 -2.24 7.07
CA LYS A 108 7.00 -3.04 8.18
C LYS A 108 5.94 -2.29 9.01
N ASN A 109 4.94 -1.75 8.31
CA ASN A 109 3.73 -1.21 8.92
C ASN A 109 2.53 -2.15 8.57
N MET A 110 1.31 -1.69 8.82
CA MET A 110 0.07 -2.47 8.69
C MET A 110 -0.79 -2.02 7.50
N PHE A 111 -0.20 -1.41 6.47
CA PHE A 111 -0.94 -1.01 5.26
C PHE A 111 -1.39 -2.23 4.45
N SER A 112 -2.66 -2.24 4.06
CA SER A 112 -3.26 -3.32 3.26
C SER A 112 -3.94 -2.80 1.98
N ASP A 113 -4.44 -1.57 1.99
CA ASP A 113 -5.00 -0.90 0.81
C ASP A 113 -3.94 -0.05 0.11
N LEU A 114 -3.27 -0.66 -0.88
CA LEU A 114 -2.28 0.03 -1.71
C LEU A 114 -2.88 1.24 -2.43
N HIS A 115 -4.09 1.11 -2.98
CA HIS A 115 -4.69 2.18 -3.77
C HIS A 115 -4.99 3.39 -2.91
N GLY A 116 -5.69 3.19 -1.78
CA GLY A 116 -6.00 4.25 -0.83
C GLY A 116 -4.75 4.91 -0.24
N LEU A 117 -3.70 4.14 0.03
CA LEU A 117 -2.41 4.68 0.46
C LEU A 117 -1.82 5.63 -0.60
N LEU A 118 -1.71 5.18 -1.85
CA LEU A 118 -1.11 5.99 -2.93
C LEU A 118 -1.88 7.28 -3.20
N GLU A 119 -3.22 7.26 -3.16
CA GLU A 119 -4.03 8.48 -3.30
C GLU A 119 -3.70 9.51 -2.21
N LYS A 120 -3.56 9.06 -0.96
CA LYS A 120 -3.16 9.94 0.15
C LYS A 120 -1.75 10.49 -0.02
N LEU A 121 -0.80 9.69 -0.51
CA LEU A 121 0.57 10.14 -0.76
C LEU A 121 0.61 11.19 -1.89
N ILE A 122 -0.12 10.97 -3.00
CA ILE A 122 -0.21 11.94 -4.11
C ILE A 122 -0.76 13.28 -3.62
N GLN A 123 -1.79 13.25 -2.77
CA GLN A 123 -2.42 14.46 -2.26
C GLN A 123 -1.51 15.26 -1.32
N ASN A 124 -0.74 14.58 -0.47
CA ASN A 124 0.00 15.22 0.62
C ASN A 124 1.49 15.45 0.30
N TYR A 125 2.09 14.65 -0.60
CA TYR A 125 3.53 14.62 -0.91
C TYR A 125 3.79 14.69 -2.43
N PRO A 126 3.46 15.82 -3.09
CA PRO A 126 3.54 15.94 -4.55
C PRO A 126 4.97 15.84 -5.12
N ASN A 127 6.00 16.10 -4.30
CA ASN A 127 7.41 16.09 -4.71
C ASN A 127 8.15 14.82 -4.28
N LEU A 128 7.43 13.74 -3.94
CA LEU A 128 8.03 12.50 -3.48
C LEU A 128 8.86 11.83 -4.59
N THR A 129 10.11 11.50 -4.29
CA THR A 129 11.06 10.88 -5.22
C THR A 129 11.59 9.53 -4.75
N TYR A 130 11.55 9.26 -3.45
CA TYR A 130 11.92 8.00 -2.85
C TYR A 130 10.76 7.50 -1.98
N LEU A 131 10.31 6.27 -2.23
CA LEU A 131 9.28 5.60 -1.45
C LEU A 131 9.70 4.17 -1.14
N SER A 132 9.52 3.72 0.10
CA SER A 132 9.68 2.30 0.46
C SER A 132 8.49 1.82 1.29
N LEU A 133 7.87 0.71 0.87
CA LEU A 133 6.69 0.08 1.48
C LEU A 133 6.94 -1.40 1.85
N LEU A 134 8.19 -1.86 1.82
CA LEU A 134 8.56 -3.25 2.07
C LEU A 134 8.00 -3.77 3.41
N GLY A 135 7.50 -5.01 3.41
CA GLY A 135 6.99 -5.64 4.62
C GLY A 135 5.59 -5.18 5.05
N ASN A 136 4.88 -4.39 4.24
CA ASN A 136 3.45 -4.14 4.41
C ASN A 136 2.62 -5.21 3.69
N LYS A 137 1.36 -5.43 4.10
CA LYS A 137 0.43 -6.33 3.39
C LYS A 137 0.13 -5.85 1.96
N ALA A 138 0.13 -4.53 1.77
CA ALA A 138 -0.04 -3.86 0.48
C ALA A 138 1.14 -4.07 -0.50
N CYS A 139 2.33 -4.42 0.01
CA CYS A 139 3.53 -4.66 -0.79
C CYS A 139 3.80 -6.18 -0.86
N PRO A 140 3.57 -6.84 -1.99
CA PRO A 140 3.90 -8.25 -2.15
C PRO A 140 5.42 -8.41 -2.14
N ASN A 141 6.00 -8.85 -1.02
CA ASN A 141 7.44 -9.00 -0.90
C ASN A 141 7.91 -10.28 -1.59
N GLU A 142 9.05 -10.23 -2.29
CA GLU A 142 9.74 -11.35 -2.96
C GLU A 142 10.02 -12.53 -2.00
N LEU A 143 10.04 -12.29 -0.69
CA LEU A 143 10.37 -13.27 0.35
C LEU A 143 9.18 -13.71 1.23
N SER A 144 7.97 -13.16 1.02
CA SER A 144 6.87 -13.27 2.00
C SER A 144 5.86 -14.39 1.77
N ALA A 145 5.86 -15.02 0.60
CA ALA A 145 4.99 -16.17 0.34
C ALA A 145 5.66 -17.07 -0.68
N SER A 146 5.78 -18.35 -0.36
CA SER A 146 6.20 -19.42 -1.28
C SER A 146 5.33 -19.53 -2.55
N ASP A 147 4.18 -18.83 -2.54
CA ASP A 147 3.13 -18.91 -3.55
C ASP A 147 3.05 -17.63 -4.41
N LYS A 148 3.96 -16.66 -4.23
CA LYS A 148 3.98 -15.40 -4.99
C LYS A 148 5.19 -15.36 -5.91
N ASP A 149 4.94 -15.48 -7.21
CA ASP A 149 5.94 -15.39 -8.26
C ASP A 149 6.44 -13.93 -8.43
N ASP A 150 7.65 -13.74 -8.99
CA ASP A 150 8.26 -12.42 -9.34
C ASP A 150 7.29 -11.48 -10.08
N GLU A 151 6.29 -12.04 -10.76
CA GLU A 151 5.25 -11.32 -11.48
C GLU A 151 4.38 -10.44 -10.57
N ASP A 152 4.08 -10.87 -9.34
CA ASP A 152 3.24 -10.11 -8.41
C ASP A 152 3.90 -8.81 -7.95
N TYR A 153 5.20 -8.87 -7.64
CA TYR A 153 5.97 -7.68 -7.31
C TYR A 153 6.09 -6.76 -8.53
N GLN A 154 6.28 -7.31 -9.72
CA GLN A 154 6.33 -6.51 -10.95
C GLN A 154 5.03 -5.75 -11.22
N ARG A 155 3.87 -6.38 -11.00
CA ARG A 155 2.54 -5.74 -11.09
C ARG A 155 2.42 -4.60 -10.08
N TYR A 156 2.71 -4.87 -8.81
CA TYR A 156 2.75 -3.85 -7.75
C TYR A 156 3.64 -2.67 -8.15
N ARG A 157 4.86 -2.95 -8.60
CA ARG A 157 5.86 -1.94 -8.96
C ARG A 157 5.35 -1.05 -10.09
N TYR A 158 4.81 -1.63 -11.15
CA TYR A 158 4.22 -0.85 -12.25
C TYR A 158 2.98 -0.07 -11.83
N TYR A 159 2.16 -0.59 -10.92
CA TYR A 159 1.02 0.15 -10.38
C TYR A 159 1.46 1.39 -9.59
N VAL A 160 2.45 1.25 -8.70
CA VAL A 160 3.01 2.36 -7.92
C VAL A 160 3.63 3.41 -8.84
N LEU A 161 4.44 2.99 -9.83
CA LEU A 161 5.07 3.92 -10.78
C LEU A 161 4.07 4.60 -11.73
N TYR A 162 2.94 3.95 -12.02
CA TYR A 162 1.85 4.58 -12.76
C TYR A 162 1.19 5.70 -11.96
N LYS A 163 0.97 5.48 -10.66
CA LYS A 163 0.39 6.47 -9.74
C LYS A 163 1.36 7.58 -9.35
N LEU A 164 2.64 7.25 -9.18
CA LEU A 164 3.71 8.17 -8.77
C LEU A 164 4.85 8.15 -9.82
N PRO A 165 4.64 8.72 -11.01
CA PRO A 165 5.62 8.67 -12.11
C PRO A 165 6.90 9.49 -11.85
N GLY A 166 6.93 10.32 -10.80
CA GLY A 166 8.09 11.11 -10.40
C GLY A 166 9.11 10.38 -9.52
N LEU A 167 8.81 9.14 -9.10
CA LEU A 167 9.73 8.36 -8.26
C LEU A 167 11.03 8.04 -9.01
N LYS A 168 12.15 8.24 -8.31
CA LYS A 168 13.50 7.85 -8.72
C LYS A 168 13.93 6.53 -8.08
N PHE A 169 13.38 6.22 -6.92
CA PHE A 169 13.60 4.98 -6.19
C PHE A 169 12.27 4.49 -5.62
N LEU A 170 12.05 3.18 -5.74
CA LEU A 170 10.93 2.50 -5.14
C LEU A 170 11.45 1.25 -4.47
N ASP A 171 11.19 1.15 -3.17
CA ASP A 171 11.67 0.11 -2.28
C ASP A 171 13.20 0.02 -2.30
N SER A 172 13.76 -1.12 -2.67
CA SER A 172 15.21 -1.36 -2.68
C SER A 172 15.91 -1.01 -4.00
N THR A 173 15.18 -0.61 -5.06
CA THR A 173 15.74 -0.48 -6.41
C THR A 173 15.45 0.85 -7.09
N PRO A 174 16.41 1.40 -7.86
CA PRO A 174 16.19 2.60 -8.66
C PRO A 174 15.14 2.36 -9.73
N VAL A 175 14.42 3.42 -10.07
CA VAL A 175 13.40 3.42 -11.12
C VAL A 175 14.05 3.78 -12.45
N THR A 176 13.83 2.94 -13.46
CA THR A 176 14.35 3.16 -14.81
C THR A 176 13.29 3.77 -15.74
N ALA A 177 13.74 4.50 -16.76
CA ALA A 177 12.84 5.08 -17.76
C ALA A 177 12.01 4.01 -18.51
N LYS A 178 12.56 2.80 -18.67
CA LYS A 178 11.86 1.66 -19.27
C LYS A 178 10.66 1.25 -18.42
N GLU A 179 10.84 1.12 -17.11
CA GLU A 179 9.77 0.77 -16.19
C GLU A 179 8.69 1.85 -16.15
N VAL A 180 9.06 3.13 -16.16
CA VAL A 180 8.09 4.23 -16.22
C VAL A 180 7.29 4.19 -17.52
N GLY A 181 7.94 3.92 -18.66
CA GLY A 181 7.27 3.76 -19.95
C GLY A 181 6.28 2.60 -19.95
N GLU A 182 6.67 1.48 -19.37
CA GLU A 182 5.82 0.30 -19.26
C GLU A 182 4.67 0.51 -18.26
N ALA A 183 4.94 1.07 -17.08
CA ALA A 183 3.96 1.43 -16.08
C ALA A 183 2.88 2.37 -16.65
N LYS A 184 3.25 3.34 -17.49
CA LYS A 184 2.29 4.19 -18.21
C LYS A 184 1.36 3.40 -19.13
N ARG A 185 1.87 2.33 -19.76
CA ARG A 185 1.13 1.49 -20.70
C ARG A 185 0.19 0.51 -20.00
N VAL A 186 0.65 -0.13 -18.92
CA VAL A 186 -0.06 -1.25 -18.28
C VAL A 186 -0.60 -0.97 -16.89
N GLY A 187 -0.09 0.07 -16.22
CA GLY A 187 -0.37 0.41 -14.82
C GLY A 187 -1.84 0.43 -14.42
N PRO A 188 -2.79 0.97 -15.22
CA PRO A 188 -4.21 0.94 -14.88
C PRO A 188 -4.78 -0.45 -14.60
N TYR A 189 -4.17 -1.49 -15.17
CA TYR A 189 -4.62 -2.89 -15.07
C TYR A 189 -3.81 -3.70 -14.06
N MET A 190 -2.84 -3.09 -13.37
CA MET A 190 -1.94 -3.78 -12.45
C MET A 190 -2.45 -3.83 -11.01
N LEU A 191 -3.55 -3.13 -10.70
CA LEU A 191 -4.19 -3.23 -9.39
C LEU A 191 -4.95 -4.55 -9.28
N VAL A 192 -4.47 -5.43 -8.40
CA VAL A 192 -5.18 -6.67 -8.07
C VAL A 192 -6.26 -6.34 -7.03
N VAL A 193 -7.51 -6.32 -7.46
CA VAL A 193 -8.66 -6.20 -6.55
C VAL A 193 -8.98 -7.57 -5.99
N ARG A 194 -8.78 -7.75 -4.68
CA ARG A 194 -9.26 -8.94 -3.98
C ARG A 194 -10.72 -8.72 -3.56
N PRO A 195 -11.65 -9.65 -3.82
CA PRO A 195 -12.99 -9.57 -3.27
C PRO A 195 -12.90 -9.42 -1.75
N LYS A 196 -13.68 -8.50 -1.15
CA LYS A 196 -13.83 -8.45 0.30
C LYS A 196 -14.47 -9.76 0.73
N GLU A 197 -13.80 -10.51 1.61
CA GLU A 197 -14.43 -11.67 2.25
C GLU A 197 -15.66 -11.13 2.98
N HIS A 198 -16.85 -11.58 2.58
CA HIS A 198 -18.06 -11.29 3.33
C HIS A 198 -17.88 -11.94 4.71
N GLU A 199 -17.79 -11.12 5.77
CA GLU A 199 -18.01 -11.61 7.12
C GLU A 199 -19.36 -12.35 7.12
N PRO A 200 -19.46 -13.56 7.69
CA PRO A 200 -20.72 -14.27 7.76
C PRO A 200 -21.68 -13.41 8.58
N GLU A 201 -22.64 -12.78 7.90
CA GLU A 201 -23.71 -12.04 8.54
C GLU A 201 -24.38 -12.95 9.57
N GLN A 202 -24.27 -12.57 10.84
CA GLN A 202 -25.04 -13.20 11.91
C GLN A 202 -26.51 -12.85 11.67
N VAL A 203 -27.24 -13.77 11.05
CA VAL A 203 -28.71 -13.74 10.95
C VAL A 203 -29.30 -13.76 12.36
N THR A 204 -29.65 -12.57 12.86
CA THR A 204 -30.57 -12.41 13.98
C THR A 204 -31.94 -12.85 13.52
N ALA A 205 -32.44 -13.94 14.11
CA ALA A 205 -33.82 -14.37 13.97
C ALA A 205 -34.73 -13.33 14.62
N ASP A 206 -35.52 -12.59 13.83
CA ASP A 206 -36.90 -12.22 14.18
C ASP A 206 -37.63 -11.46 13.04
N VAL A 207 -38.87 -11.92 12.77
CA VAL A 207 -40.00 -11.33 11.99
C VAL A 207 -39.96 -11.39 10.42
N PRO A 208 -41.11 -11.38 9.72
CA PRO A 208 -41.76 -12.57 9.18
C PRO A 208 -41.83 -12.62 7.63
N THR A 209 -41.85 -13.87 7.13
CA THR A 209 -42.39 -14.38 5.87
C THR A 209 -42.90 -13.37 4.83
N GLU A 210 -42.01 -12.93 3.94
CA GLU A 210 -42.33 -12.68 2.53
C GLU A 210 -41.02 -12.82 1.73
N SER A 211 -40.90 -13.92 0.99
CA SER A 211 -39.70 -14.28 0.24
C SER A 211 -39.52 -13.36 -0.98
N PRO A 212 -38.43 -12.56 -1.11
CA PRO A 212 -37.99 -12.15 -2.42
C PRO A 212 -37.21 -13.32 -3.00
N THR A 213 -37.72 -13.87 -4.09
CA THR A 213 -37.08 -14.91 -4.88
C THR A 213 -35.65 -14.50 -5.19
N THR A 214 -34.69 -15.24 -4.62
CA THR A 214 -33.31 -15.20 -5.06
C THR A 214 -33.31 -15.68 -6.51
N ASP A 215 -33.12 -14.75 -7.44
CA ASP A 215 -32.83 -15.05 -8.84
C ASP A 215 -31.46 -15.75 -8.90
N ARG A 216 -31.50 -17.06 -8.63
CA ARG A 216 -30.46 -18.02 -9.01
C ARG A 216 -30.39 -17.96 -10.53
N TYR A 217 -29.43 -17.20 -11.04
CA TYR A 217 -29.06 -17.27 -12.44
C TYR A 217 -28.55 -18.69 -12.73
N ASN A 218 -29.45 -19.56 -13.16
CA ASN A 218 -29.13 -20.91 -13.60
C ASN A 218 -29.27 -20.93 -15.12
N PRO A 219 -28.19 -21.03 -15.89
CA PRO A 219 -28.23 -20.91 -17.36
C PRO A 219 -28.86 -22.13 -18.07
N LEU A 220 -29.56 -22.99 -17.33
CA LEU A 220 -30.18 -24.22 -17.81
C LEU A 220 -31.70 -24.15 -17.62
N PRO A 221 -32.50 -24.46 -18.65
CA PRO A 221 -33.96 -24.41 -18.55
C PRO A 221 -34.47 -25.44 -17.52
N SER A 222 -35.41 -25.03 -16.68
CA SER A 222 -35.96 -25.80 -15.55
C SER A 222 -36.97 -26.89 -15.95
N SER A 223 -36.91 -27.39 -17.19
CA SER A 223 -37.77 -28.45 -17.69
C SER A 223 -36.94 -29.63 -18.20
N SER A 224 -36.60 -30.53 -17.28
CA SER A 224 -36.24 -31.91 -17.62
C SER A 224 -36.79 -32.84 -16.55
N SER A 225 -38.11 -33.02 -16.58
CA SER A 225 -38.72 -34.24 -16.03
C SER A 225 -38.11 -35.43 -16.78
N PRO A 226 -37.50 -36.42 -16.12
CA PRO A 226 -36.88 -37.54 -16.81
C PRO A 226 -37.95 -38.54 -17.20
N ASP A 227 -38.62 -38.31 -18.33
CA ASP A 227 -39.41 -39.36 -18.96
C ASP A 227 -38.48 -40.19 -19.86
N TYR A 228 -38.14 -41.39 -19.41
CA TYR A 228 -37.12 -42.27 -19.98
C TYR A 228 -37.49 -42.89 -21.35
N SER A 229 -38.51 -42.38 -22.05
CA SER A 229 -39.04 -43.03 -23.26
C SER A 229 -39.07 -42.16 -24.53
N ASN A 230 -38.46 -40.98 -24.56
CA ASN A 230 -38.39 -40.20 -25.80
C ASN A 230 -37.10 -39.37 -25.92
N HIS A 231 -36.03 -40.01 -26.39
CA HIS A 231 -34.82 -39.33 -26.83
C HIS A 231 -34.98 -38.96 -28.31
N GLN A 232 -35.55 -37.78 -28.59
CA GLN A 232 -35.29 -37.10 -29.85
C GLN A 232 -34.12 -36.14 -29.65
N GLY A 233 -32.92 -36.62 -29.96
CA GLY A 233 -31.77 -35.74 -30.10
C GLY A 233 -31.99 -34.79 -31.27
N THR A 234 -32.07 -33.49 -31.00
CA THR A 234 -32.06 -32.48 -32.06
C THR A 234 -30.61 -32.14 -32.41
N TYR A 235 -30.12 -32.62 -33.55
CA TYR A 235 -28.90 -32.10 -34.16
C TYR A 235 -29.20 -30.73 -34.77
N GLY A 236 -28.59 -29.68 -34.21
CA GLY A 236 -28.59 -28.35 -34.81
C GLY A 236 -27.24 -28.08 -35.45
N ASP A 237 -27.21 -27.93 -36.77
CA ASP A 237 -26.01 -27.51 -37.51
C ASP A 237 -25.67 -26.05 -37.17
N LYS A 238 -24.78 -25.86 -36.20
CA LYS A 238 -24.23 -24.54 -35.89
C LYS A 238 -23.08 -24.25 -36.84
N LYS A 239 -23.35 -23.55 -37.94
CA LYS A 239 -22.30 -22.92 -38.78
C LYS A 239 -21.71 -21.70 -38.06
N TYR A 240 -20.96 -21.92 -37.00
CA TYR A 240 -20.08 -20.90 -36.44
C TYR A 240 -18.67 -21.47 -36.36
N MET A 241 -17.88 -21.19 -37.39
CA MET A 241 -16.49 -21.62 -37.50
C MET A 241 -15.63 -20.59 -36.76
N TYR A 242 -15.13 -20.96 -35.57
CA TYR A 242 -14.29 -20.08 -34.76
C TYR A 242 -12.84 -20.14 -35.24
N PHE A 243 -12.38 -19.11 -35.96
CA PHE A 243 -10.99 -18.97 -36.37
C PHE A 243 -10.18 -18.27 -35.27
N GLY A 244 -9.98 -18.98 -34.15
CA GLY A 244 -9.18 -18.49 -33.03
C GLY A 244 -7.69 -18.80 -33.21
N HIS A 245 -6.92 -17.89 -33.82
CA HIS A 245 -5.46 -18.03 -33.91
C HIS A 245 -4.70 -17.92 -32.57
N HIS A 246 -5.40 -17.79 -31.42
CA HIS A 246 -4.79 -17.58 -30.10
C HIS A 246 -5.32 -18.47 -28.98
N SER A 247 -6.07 -19.54 -29.27
CA SER A 247 -6.51 -20.47 -28.21
C SER A 247 -5.49 -21.59 -28.01
N GLN A 248 -4.67 -21.50 -26.96
CA GLN A 248 -3.82 -22.62 -26.51
C GLN A 248 -4.61 -23.75 -25.82
N GLY A 249 -5.91 -23.55 -25.58
CA GLY A 249 -6.76 -24.46 -24.78
C GLY A 249 -7.21 -25.75 -25.49
N ASN A 250 -7.08 -25.85 -26.81
CA ASN A 250 -7.56 -27.02 -27.58
C ASN A 250 -6.45 -27.98 -28.00
N ARG A 251 -5.26 -27.91 -27.41
CA ARG A 251 -4.11 -28.75 -27.82
C ARG A 251 -4.28 -30.24 -27.47
N PHE A 252 -5.23 -30.59 -26.59
CA PHE A 252 -5.35 -31.94 -26.03
C PHE A 252 -6.62 -32.70 -26.41
N ILE A 253 -7.55 -32.10 -27.17
CA ILE A 253 -8.74 -32.81 -27.64
C ILE A 253 -8.35 -33.66 -28.85
N ARG A 254 -8.49 -34.99 -28.75
CA ARG A 254 -8.27 -35.92 -29.86
C ARG A 254 -9.61 -36.35 -30.43
N ASN A 255 -9.66 -36.59 -31.74
CA ASN A 255 -10.87 -36.93 -32.51
C ASN A 255 -11.61 -38.21 -32.05
N ASN A 256 -11.12 -38.93 -31.05
CA ASN A 256 -11.81 -40.10 -30.49
C ASN A 256 -12.78 -39.72 -29.34
N ASP A 257 -12.80 -38.45 -28.93
CA ASP A 257 -13.66 -37.96 -27.83
C ASP A 257 -14.85 -37.12 -28.34
N LEU A 258 -15.14 -37.15 -29.65
CA LEU A 258 -16.26 -36.47 -30.30
C LEU A 258 -17.16 -37.45 -31.05
#